data_AF-A0A4R6C0U5-F1
#
_entry.id   AF-A0A4R6C0U5-F1
#
_cell.length_a   1.000
_cell.length_b   1.000
_cell.length_c   1.000
_cell.angle_alpha   90.00
_cell.angle_beta   90.00
_cell.angle_gamma   90.00
#
_symmetry.space_group_name_H-M   'P 1'
#
loop_
_entity.id
_entity.type
_entity.pdbx_description
1 polymer ?
#
loop_
_entity_poly.entity_id
_entity_poly.type
_entity_poly.pdbx_seq_one_letter_code
_entity_poly.pdbx_strand_id
1 'polypeptide(L)' 'MAKPPLPVKRWSVVDTINTCLLIAVCLFVIDFQENATLSWVIIIAFGIWIITVIARNIYLSKLRQK' A
#
# COMPACT_ATOMS: atom_id res chain seq x y z
N MET A 1 8.17 37.32 -4.85
CA MET A 1 7.60 36.29 -5.75
C MET A 1 7.25 35.07 -4.93
N ALA A 2 5.97 34.71 -4.85
CA ALA A 2 5.54 33.48 -4.18
C ALA A 2 5.88 32.28 -5.07
N LYS A 3 6.69 31.35 -4.58
CA LYS A 3 7.12 30.15 -5.32
C LYS A 3 5.91 29.21 -5.41
N PRO A 4 5.47 28.78 -6.61
CA PRO A 4 4.35 27.85 -6.72
C PRO A 4 4.72 26.53 -6.03
N PRO A 5 3.82 25.92 -5.23
CA PRO A 5 4.10 24.64 -4.60
C PRO A 5 4.30 23.61 -5.71
N LEU A 6 5.46 22.97 -5.72
CA LEU A 6 5.79 21.91 -6.67
C LEU A 6 4.71 20.82 -6.57
N PRO A 7 4.04 20.41 -7.67
CA PRO A 7 2.91 19.48 -7.63
C PRO A 7 3.39 18.02 -7.52
N VAL A 8 4.52 17.80 -6.86
CA VAL A 8 5.15 16.49 -6.76
C VAL A 8 4.84 15.96 -5.37
N LYS A 9 3.90 15.01 -5.27
CA LYS A 9 3.70 14.24 -4.04
C LYS A 9 5.05 13.60 -3.69
N ARG A 10 5.66 14.07 -2.60
CA ARG A 10 6.97 13.58 -2.14
C ARG A 10 6.82 12.09 -1.80
N TRP A 11 7.58 11.24 -2.49
CA TRP A 11 7.61 9.80 -2.22
C TRP A 11 7.95 9.58 -0.76
N SER A 12 7.01 9.00 -0.02
CA SER A 12 7.17 8.77 1.42
C SER A 12 7.79 7.41 1.67
N VAL A 13 8.44 7.24 2.82
CA VAL A 13 8.87 5.92 3.32
C VAL A 13 7.68 4.95 3.37
N VAL A 14 6.47 5.46 3.61
CA VAL A 14 5.22 4.68 3.56
C VAL A 14 4.95 4.14 2.16
N ASP A 15 5.21 4.92 1.11
CA ASP A 15 5.04 4.46 -0.27
C ASP A 15 6.04 3.33 -0.59
N THR A 16 7.28 3.40 -0.08
CA THR A 16 8.27 2.31 -0.20
C THR A 16 7.82 1.03 0.50
N ILE A 17 7.35 1.14 1.76
CA ILE A 17 6.86 -0.02 2.52
C ILE A 17 5.68 -0.68 1.77
N ASN A 18 4.78 0.13 1.22
CA ASN A 18 3.65 -0.35 0.44
C ASN A 18 4.11 -1.10 -0.83
N THR A 19 5.11 -0.60 -1.53
CA THR A 19 5.70 -1.27 -2.70
C THR A 19 6.37 -2.58 -2.33
N CYS A 20 7.14 -2.63 -1.23
CA CYS A 20 7.76 -3.86 -0.76
C CYS A 20 6.73 -4.93 -0.39
N LEU A 21 5.64 -4.55 0.27
CA LEU A 21 4.53 -5.45 0.59
C LEU A 21 3.85 -6.00 -0.67
N LEU A 22 3.66 -5.17 -1.69
CA LEU A 22 3.12 -5.61 -2.98
C LEU A 22 4.04 -6.65 -3.65
N ILE A 23 5.35 -6.38 -3.69
CA ILE A 23 6.34 -7.30 -4.27
C ILE A 23 6.35 -8.63 -3.52
N ALA A 24 6.32 -8.61 -2.19
CA ALA A 24 6.31 -9.82 -1.38
C ALA A 24 5.10 -10.71 -1.68
N VAL A 25 3.92 -10.10 -1.90
CA VAL A 25 2.71 -10.84 -2.28
C VAL A 25 2.82 -11.40 -3.68
N CYS A 26 3.33 -10.65 -4.65
CA CYS A 26 3.55 -11.17 -6.00
C CYS A 26 4.50 -12.38 -6.01
N LEU A 27 5.57 -12.35 -5.20
CA LEU A 27 6.50 -13.48 -5.06
C LEU A 27 5.84 -14.70 -4.43
N PHE A 28 4.98 -14.51 -3.41
CA PHE A 28 4.23 -15.61 -2.78
C PHE A 28 3.16 -16.20 -3.70
N VAL A 29 2.59 -15.41 -4.60
CA VAL A 29 1.64 -15.91 -5.60
C VAL A 29 2.31 -16.84 -6.61
N ILE A 30 3.62 -16.66 -6.87
CA ILE A 30 4.38 -17.55 -7.76
C ILE A 30 4.63 -18.91 -7.10
N ASP A 31 4.74 -18.96 -5.77
CA ASP A 31 5.00 -20.19 -4.98
C ASP A 31 3.71 -20.92 -4.54
N PHE A 32 2.58 -20.68 -5.22
CA PHE A 32 1.27 -21.17 -4.81
C PHE A 32 1.12 -22.70 -4.80
N GLN A 33 1.93 -23.41 -5.57
CA GLN A 33 1.83 -24.87 -5.70
C GLN A 33 2.37 -25.62 -4.48
N GLU A 34 3.41 -25.11 -3.83
CA GLU A 34 4.06 -25.80 -2.71
C GLU A 34 3.29 -25.59 -1.39
N ASN A 35 2.70 -24.40 -1.17
CA ASN A 35 2.08 -24.04 0.11
C ASN A 35 0.78 -23.22 -0.03
N ALA A 36 -0.22 -23.79 -0.72
CA ALA A 36 -1.49 -23.14 -1.04
C ALA A 36 -2.22 -22.50 0.17
N THR A 37 -2.19 -23.15 1.34
CA THR A 37 -2.84 -22.63 2.56
C THR A 37 -2.20 -21.33 3.05
N LEU A 38 -0.87 -21.25 3.06
CA LEU A 38 -0.13 -20.05 3.46
C LEU A 38 -0.35 -18.90 2.47
N SER A 39 -0.34 -19.21 1.18
CA SER A 39 -0.53 -18.21 0.13
C SER A 39 -1.94 -17.60 0.16
N TRP A 40 -2.98 -18.39 0.46
CA TRP A 40 -4.34 -17.87 0.69
C TRP A 40 -4.42 -16.94 1.92
N VAL A 41 -3.77 -17.28 3.03
CA VAL A 41 -3.72 -16.43 4.24
C VAL A 41 -3.03 -15.09 3.93
N ILE A 42 -1.93 -15.13 3.18
CA ILE A 42 -1.18 -13.93 2.77
C ILE A 42 -2.03 -13.04 1.86
N ILE A 43 -2.77 -13.62 0.90
CA ILE A 43 -3.69 -12.87 0.04
C ILE A 43 -4.76 -12.14 0.87
N ILE A 44 -5.39 -12.83 1.83
CA ILE A 44 -6.43 -12.24 2.67
C ILE A 44 -5.83 -11.11 3.53
N ALA A 45 -4.70 -11.35 4.18
CA ALA A 45 -3.99 -10.34 4.97
C ALA A 45 -3.63 -9.10 4.12
N PHE A 46 -3.19 -9.31 2.89
CA PHE A 46 -2.89 -8.24 1.95
C PHE A 46 -4.12 -7.45 1.52
N GLY A 47 -5.25 -8.14 1.28
CA GLY A 47 -6.52 -7.49 0.98
C GLY A 47 -6.98 -6.56 2.12
N ILE A 48 -6.91 -7.05 3.36
CA ILE A 48 -7.21 -6.23 4.55
C ILE A 48 -6.25 -5.03 4.63
N TRP A 49 -4.97 -5.26 4.38
CA TRP A 49 -3.97 -4.20 4.39
C TRP A 49 -4.25 -3.12 3.33
N ILE A 50 -4.58 -3.48 2.07
CA ILE A 50 -4.96 -2.51 1.02
C ILE A 50 -6.13 -1.64 1.50
N ILE A 51 -7.16 -2.25 2.08
CA ILE A 51 -8.33 -1.53 2.60
C ILE A 51 -7.90 -0.51 3.66
N THR A 52 -7.00 -0.89 4.58
CA THR A 52 -6.51 0.03 5.62
C THR A 52 -5.68 1.18 5.05
N VAL A 53 -4.86 0.94 4.02
CA VAL A 53 -4.06 1.98 3.35
C VAL A 53 -4.98 2.97 2.65
N ILE A 54 -5.99 2.50 1.91
CA ILE A 54 -6.96 3.34 1.22
C ILE A 54 -7.76 4.17 2.24
N ALA A 55 -8.30 3.52 3.28
CA ALA A 55 -9.06 4.20 4.32
C ALA A 55 -8.24 5.31 5.00
N ARG A 56 -6.98 5.03 5.34
CA ARG A 56 -6.07 6.01 5.95
C ARG A 56 -5.76 7.16 5.00
N ASN A 57 -5.57 6.89 3.71
CA ASN A 57 -5.34 7.92 2.69
C ASN A 57 -6.56 8.83 2.50
N ILE A 58 -7.77 8.26 2.51
CA ILE A 58 -9.04 9.03 2.48
C ILE A 58 -9.18 9.89 3.73
N TYR A 59 -8.92 9.33 4.92
CA TYR A 59 -9.01 10.04 6.20
C TYR A 59 -8.05 11.24 6.27
N LEU A 60 -6.78 11.04 5.88
CA LEU A 60 -5.79 12.12 5.83
C LEU A 60 -6.17 13.20 4.80
N SER A 61 -6.80 12.81 3.69
CA SER A 61 -7.28 13.76 2.68
C SER A 61 -8.46 14.59 3.22
N LYS A 62 -9.37 13.98 3.99
CA LYS A 62 -10.48 14.69 4.66
C LYS A 62 -9.98 15.65 5.74
N LEU A 63 -8.97 15.26 6.53
CA LEU A 63 -8.35 16.14 7.53
C LEU A 63 -7.64 17.35 6.92
N ARG A 64 -7.01 17.19 5.76
CA ARG A 64 -6.32 18.30 5.06
C ARG A 64 -7.28 19.32 4.43
N GLN A 65 -8.52 18.92 4.19
CA GLN A 65 -9.58 19.76 3.62
C GLN A 65 -10.43 20.46 4.68
N LYS A 66 -10.16 20.20 5.97
CA LYS A 66 -10.82 20.84 7.12
C LYS A 66 -9.86 21.85 7.74
#